data_AF-A0A9P8EXV8-F1
#
_entry.id   AF-A0A9P8EXV8-F1
#
_cell.length_a   1.000
_cell.length_b   1.000
_cell.length_c   1.000
_cell.angle_alpha   90.00
_cell.angle_beta   90.00
_cell.angle_gamma   90.00
#
_symmetry.space_group_name_H-M   'P 1'
#
loop_
_entity.id
_entity.type
_entity.pdbx_description
1 polymer ?
#
loop_
_entity_poly.entity_id
_entity_poly.type
_entity_poly.pdbx_seq_one_letter_code
_entity_poly.pdbx_strand_id
1 'polypeptide(L)'
;MTDPAPETYFQETLDHLIPVLNEPGALVEDYILAAVVILRVMEEMDISLSGHDQQSHLPAIHALISAQERIATQGGLRQAAWWVGFRQEMVVAFINQRPIVPVLEHCNLDRSFSAADDDTWTNRMIVHCADVINHCFQNGSLSQTTYQALRDYGEAWMAHKPRSFNPIFQSQPSGKKGDLFEKTWYAGDTIAKGVQHYHLSKILLVAHDPNIPRLGLHRKAFEQANELRSHARTLCGIAQGGCKTAAIWVTTCMGISWCGDRFVSRIEQEELLEILRYTDRVHARHTLSTQKNLKEAWDWPADT
;
A
#
# COMPACT_ATOMS: atom_id res chain seq x y z
N MET A 1 22.38 -32.34 -3.91
CA MET A 1 21.10 -32.09 -3.23
C MET A 1 20.53 -30.83 -3.85
N THR A 2 19.42 -30.93 -4.56
CA THR A 2 18.60 -29.76 -4.87
C THR A 2 17.92 -29.35 -3.56
N ASP A 3 18.04 -28.08 -3.20
CA ASP A 3 17.33 -27.55 -2.04
C ASP A 3 15.81 -27.79 -2.21
N PRO A 4 15.08 -28.12 -1.14
CA PRO A 4 13.62 -28.26 -1.18
C PRO A 4 12.98 -26.99 -1.77
N ALA A 5 11.86 -27.18 -2.46
CA ALA A 5 11.11 -26.06 -3.00
C ALA A 5 10.54 -25.20 -1.85
N PRO A 6 10.41 -23.86 -2.00
CA PRO A 6 9.88 -22.97 -0.96
C PRO A 6 8.52 -23.40 -0.39
N GLU A 7 7.70 -24.04 -1.21
CA GLU A 7 6.37 -24.58 -0.85
C GLU A 7 6.47 -25.70 0.20
N THR A 8 7.58 -26.48 0.20
CA THR A 8 7.84 -27.51 1.21
C THR A 8 8.02 -26.88 2.59
N TYR A 9 8.86 -25.85 2.70
CA TYR A 9 9.08 -25.15 3.97
C TYR A 9 7.83 -24.40 4.45
N PHE A 10 7.05 -23.86 3.53
CA PHE A 10 5.76 -23.23 3.83
C PHE A 10 4.80 -24.24 4.48
N GLN A 11 4.63 -25.41 3.86
CA GLN A 11 3.76 -26.47 4.38
C GLN A 11 4.26 -27.02 5.73
N GLU A 12 5.56 -27.30 5.88
CA GLU A 12 6.13 -27.75 7.15
C GLU A 12 5.90 -26.73 8.27
N THR A 13 5.99 -25.43 7.96
CA THR A 13 5.70 -24.37 8.93
C THR A 13 4.23 -24.37 9.34
N LEU A 14 3.30 -24.55 8.40
CA LEU A 14 1.87 -24.67 8.70
C LEU A 14 1.55 -25.89 9.56
N ASP A 15 2.14 -27.05 9.25
CA ASP A 15 1.95 -28.29 9.99
C ASP A 15 2.38 -28.15 11.46
N HIS A 16 3.39 -27.32 11.74
CA HIS A 16 3.81 -26.96 13.10
C HIS A 16 2.95 -25.87 13.74
N LEU A 17 2.49 -24.88 12.97
CA LEU A 17 1.80 -23.71 13.51
C LEU A 17 0.32 -23.98 13.80
N ILE A 18 -0.37 -24.74 12.96
CA ILE A 18 -1.81 -25.03 13.10
C ILE A 18 -2.13 -25.69 14.47
N PRO A 19 -1.41 -26.72 14.94
CA PRO A 19 -1.65 -27.30 16.26
C PRO A 19 -1.51 -26.27 17.39
N VAL A 20 -0.47 -25.43 17.32
CA VAL A 20 -0.20 -24.40 18.34
C VAL A 20 -1.32 -23.36 18.35
N LEU A 21 -1.81 -22.93 17.19
CA LEU A 21 -2.94 -21.97 17.10
C LEU A 21 -4.24 -22.49 17.73
N ASN A 22 -4.41 -23.82 17.83
CA ASN A 22 -5.58 -24.43 18.46
C ASN A 22 -5.45 -24.54 20.00
N GLU A 23 -4.28 -24.22 20.59
CA GLU A 23 -4.08 -24.25 22.03
C GLU A 23 -4.68 -23.01 22.73
N PRO A 24 -5.32 -23.16 23.91
CA PRO A 24 -5.80 -22.03 24.69
C PRO A 24 -4.65 -21.10 25.09
N GLY A 25 -4.69 -19.84 24.63
CA GLY A 25 -3.68 -18.83 24.97
C GLY A 25 -2.52 -18.72 23.98
N ALA A 26 -2.51 -19.47 22.88
CA ALA A 26 -1.48 -19.37 21.83
C ALA A 26 -1.32 -17.94 21.30
N LEU A 27 -2.40 -17.17 21.20
CA LEU A 27 -2.39 -15.77 20.72
C LEU A 27 -1.68 -14.78 21.66
N VAL A 28 -1.14 -15.26 22.78
CA VAL A 28 -0.31 -14.49 23.70
C VAL A 28 1.17 -14.54 23.31
N GLU A 29 1.62 -15.43 22.42
CA GLU A 29 3.05 -15.52 22.07
C GLU A 29 3.44 -14.63 20.88
N ASP A 30 4.47 -13.81 21.04
CA ASP A 30 4.92 -12.81 20.03
C ASP A 30 5.35 -13.45 18.69
N TYR A 31 5.99 -14.62 18.76
CA TYR A 31 6.53 -15.30 17.58
C TYR A 31 5.44 -15.88 16.68
N ILE A 32 4.26 -16.18 17.24
CA ILE A 32 3.14 -16.74 16.48
C ILE A 32 2.61 -15.67 15.51
N LEU A 33 2.43 -14.44 15.97
CA LEU A 33 2.00 -13.34 15.09
C LEU A 33 3.04 -13.08 13.99
N ALA A 34 4.33 -13.11 14.34
CA ALA A 34 5.40 -12.94 13.36
C ALA A 34 5.38 -14.05 12.29
N ALA A 35 5.25 -15.31 12.69
CA ALA A 35 5.16 -16.45 11.78
C ALA A 35 3.94 -16.33 10.86
N VAL A 36 2.76 -16.04 11.42
CA VAL A 36 1.51 -15.85 10.69
C VAL A 36 1.64 -14.78 9.61
N VAL A 37 2.23 -13.63 9.94
CA VAL A 37 2.39 -12.51 9.01
C VAL A 37 3.42 -12.83 7.91
N ILE A 38 4.49 -13.56 8.23
CA ILE A 38 5.48 -14.01 7.24
C ILE A 38 4.85 -15.02 6.27
N LEU A 39 4.09 -16.01 6.78
CA LEU A 39 3.40 -16.97 5.94
C LEU A 39 2.41 -16.29 4.99
N ARG A 40 1.68 -15.28 5.48
CA ARG A 40 0.82 -14.46 4.62
C ARG A 40 1.57 -13.79 3.47
N VAL A 41 2.80 -13.32 3.67
CA VAL A 41 3.62 -12.76 2.58
C VAL A 41 3.89 -13.82 1.51
N MET A 42 4.13 -15.07 1.90
CA MET A 42 4.38 -16.16 0.95
C MET A 42 3.12 -16.53 0.16
N GLU A 43 1.95 -16.59 0.82
CA GLU A 43 0.66 -16.79 0.13
C GLU A 43 0.36 -15.65 -0.86
N GLU A 44 0.68 -14.41 -0.51
CA GLU A 44 0.52 -13.23 -1.40
C GLU A 44 1.48 -13.24 -2.60
N MET A 45 2.57 -14.02 -2.54
CA MET A 45 3.59 -14.10 -3.59
C MET A 45 3.34 -15.22 -4.60
N ASP A 46 2.44 -16.15 -4.33
CA ASP A 46 2.21 -17.33 -5.18
C ASP A 46 0.76 -17.41 -5.71
N ILE A 47 0.63 -17.45 -7.04
CA ILE A 47 -0.63 -17.72 -7.76
C ILE A 47 -1.13 -19.13 -7.47
N SER A 48 -0.24 -20.09 -7.23
CA SER A 48 -0.58 -21.51 -7.02
C SER A 48 -1.19 -21.76 -5.64
N LEU A 49 -0.73 -21.03 -4.62
CA LEU A 49 -1.34 -21.01 -3.27
C LEU A 49 -2.67 -20.23 -3.24
N SER A 50 -2.87 -19.31 -4.18
CA SER A 50 -4.04 -18.41 -4.21
C SER A 50 -5.10 -18.78 -5.27
N GLY A 51 -4.88 -19.80 -6.10
CA GLY A 51 -5.78 -20.11 -7.20
C GLY A 51 -5.74 -21.57 -7.67
N HIS A 52 -6.65 -22.37 -7.10
CA HIS A 52 -7.41 -23.50 -7.65
C HIS A 52 -7.55 -24.60 -6.57
N ASP A 53 -8.57 -24.39 -5.72
CA ASP A 53 -9.11 -25.29 -4.70
C ASP A 53 -8.30 -25.58 -3.42
N GLN A 54 -9.04 -25.45 -2.31
CA GLN A 54 -8.77 -25.83 -0.92
C GLN A 54 -7.93 -24.86 -0.05
N GLN A 55 -8.67 -24.04 0.71
CA GLN A 55 -8.27 -23.42 1.99
C GLN A 55 -7.11 -22.41 1.92
N SER A 56 -7.35 -21.23 1.32
CA SER A 56 -6.56 -20.05 1.68
C SER A 56 -6.63 -19.85 3.21
N HIS A 57 -5.50 -19.85 3.90
CA HIS A 57 -5.43 -19.60 5.34
C HIS A 57 -5.55 -18.10 5.68
N LEU A 58 -5.54 -17.24 4.66
CA LEU A 58 -5.69 -15.78 4.76
C LEU A 58 -6.86 -15.32 5.65
N PRO A 59 -8.09 -15.87 5.58
CA PRO A 59 -9.19 -15.41 6.41
C PRO A 59 -8.97 -15.70 7.90
N ALA A 60 -8.37 -16.85 8.23
CA ALA A 60 -8.07 -17.22 9.62
C ALA A 60 -6.95 -16.31 10.17
N ILE A 61 -5.89 -16.10 9.38
CA ILE A 61 -4.78 -15.20 9.69
C ILE A 61 -5.26 -13.76 9.92
N HIS A 62 -6.16 -13.29 9.05
CA HIS A 62 -6.76 -11.96 9.16
C HIS A 62 -7.63 -11.81 10.42
N ALA A 63 -8.36 -12.85 10.82
CA ALA A 63 -9.09 -12.88 12.09
C ALA A 63 -8.14 -12.81 13.31
N LEU A 64 -6.95 -13.41 13.24
CA LEU A 64 -5.95 -13.36 14.32
C LEU A 64 -5.35 -11.96 14.49
N ILE A 65 -4.99 -11.30 13.40
CA ILE A 65 -4.52 -9.91 13.43
C ILE A 65 -5.64 -9.00 13.97
N SER A 66 -6.88 -9.29 13.59
CA SER A 66 -8.07 -8.56 14.05
C SER A 66 -8.35 -8.73 15.54
N ALA A 67 -7.97 -9.85 16.15
CA ALA A 67 -8.16 -10.08 17.58
C ALA A 67 -7.16 -9.30 18.47
N GLN A 68 -6.19 -8.61 17.87
CA GLN A 68 -5.02 -8.04 18.54
C GLN A 68 -4.95 -6.49 18.47
N GLU A 69 -6.09 -5.82 18.35
CA GLU A 69 -6.24 -4.35 18.20
C GLU A 69 -5.54 -3.51 19.27
N ARG A 70 -5.31 -4.03 20.47
CA ARG A 70 -4.72 -3.31 21.61
C ARG A 70 -3.19 -3.23 21.59
N ILE A 71 -2.52 -3.89 20.64
CA ILE A 71 -1.07 -4.15 20.67
C ILE A 71 -0.24 -3.10 19.93
N ALA A 72 -0.87 -2.25 19.10
CA ALA A 72 -0.18 -1.27 18.26
C ALA A 72 0.74 -0.27 19.00
N THR A 73 0.72 -0.24 20.34
CA THR A 73 1.47 0.69 21.20
C THR A 73 2.49 0.04 22.13
N GLN A 74 2.65 -1.30 22.14
CA GLN A 74 3.40 -2.00 23.19
C GLN A 74 4.88 -2.30 22.88
N GLY A 75 5.42 -1.86 21.74
CA GLY A 75 6.80 -2.16 21.37
C GLY A 75 7.03 -3.62 20.94
N GLY A 76 8.28 -3.93 20.54
CA GLY A 76 8.74 -5.31 20.37
C GLY A 76 8.28 -6.04 19.10
N LEU A 77 8.52 -7.36 19.06
CA LEU A 77 8.25 -8.20 17.90
C LEU A 77 6.77 -8.22 17.53
N ARG A 78 5.90 -8.30 18.55
CA ARG A 78 4.45 -8.31 18.33
C ARG A 78 3.96 -7.03 17.65
N GLN A 79 4.39 -5.87 18.11
CA GLN A 79 4.01 -4.60 17.49
C GLN A 79 4.53 -4.51 16.04
N ALA A 80 5.78 -4.94 15.81
CA ALA A 80 6.35 -4.97 14.47
C ALA A 80 5.54 -5.87 13.51
N ALA A 81 5.19 -7.08 13.96
CA ALA A 81 4.39 -8.02 13.19
C ALA A 81 2.97 -7.47 12.93
N TRP A 82 2.35 -6.83 13.92
CA TRP A 82 1.05 -6.15 13.76
C TRP A 82 1.11 -5.08 12.67
N TRP A 83 2.12 -4.20 12.65
CA TRP A 83 2.26 -3.17 11.61
C TRP A 83 2.50 -3.74 10.21
N VAL A 84 3.15 -4.90 10.08
CA VAL A 84 3.28 -5.59 8.80
C VAL A 84 1.93 -6.15 8.37
N GLY A 85 1.23 -6.88 9.25
CA GLY A 85 -0.11 -7.43 8.99
C GLY A 85 -1.13 -6.35 8.64
N PHE A 86 -1.10 -5.22 9.34
CA PHE A 86 -1.94 -4.06 9.07
C PHE A 86 -1.73 -3.50 7.67
N ARG A 87 -0.48 -3.34 7.22
CA ARG A 87 -0.17 -2.88 5.87
C ARG A 87 -0.55 -3.89 4.79
N GLN A 88 -0.39 -5.19 5.04
CA GLN A 88 -0.90 -6.22 4.12
C GLN A 88 -2.41 -6.12 3.96
N GLU A 89 -3.12 -5.89 5.06
CA GLU A 89 -4.55 -5.70 5.02
C GLU A 89 -4.95 -4.41 4.28
N MET A 90 -4.22 -3.30 4.44
CA MET A 90 -4.44 -2.10 3.64
C MET A 90 -4.32 -2.38 2.13
N VAL A 91 -3.35 -3.21 1.71
CA VAL A 91 -3.20 -3.63 0.31
C VAL A 91 -4.42 -4.43 -0.16
N VAL A 92 -4.85 -5.42 0.63
CA VAL A 92 -6.04 -6.23 0.30
C VAL A 92 -7.30 -5.39 0.25
N ALA A 93 -7.53 -4.52 1.23
CA ALA A 93 -8.67 -3.61 1.28
C ALA A 93 -8.71 -2.67 0.07
N PHE A 94 -7.55 -2.14 -0.32
CA PHE A 94 -7.42 -1.29 -1.50
C PHE A 94 -7.75 -2.00 -2.81
N ILE A 95 -7.18 -3.20 -3.02
CA ILE A 95 -7.42 -3.98 -4.24
C ILE A 95 -8.89 -4.36 -4.36
N ASN A 96 -9.51 -4.76 -3.25
CA ASN A 96 -10.91 -5.16 -3.21
C ASN A 96 -11.88 -3.97 -3.05
N GLN A 97 -11.38 -2.74 -2.99
CA GLN A 97 -12.15 -1.51 -2.80
C GLN A 97 -13.16 -1.63 -1.66
N ARG A 98 -12.69 -2.11 -0.50
CA ARG A 98 -13.50 -2.28 0.72
C ARG A 98 -12.84 -1.57 1.91
N PRO A 99 -13.59 -1.30 2.98
CA PRO A 99 -12.99 -0.86 4.24
C PRO A 99 -12.04 -1.94 4.79
N ILE A 100 -11.04 -1.49 5.54
CA ILE A 100 -10.07 -2.31 6.27
C ILE A 100 -10.76 -3.05 7.40
N VAL A 101 -10.32 -4.28 7.65
CA VAL A 101 -10.79 -5.10 8.77
C VAL A 101 -9.59 -5.49 9.65
N PRO A 102 -9.67 -5.32 10.99
CA PRO A 102 -10.84 -4.87 11.73
C PRO A 102 -11.00 -3.34 11.76
N VAL A 103 -12.07 -2.88 12.42
CA VAL A 103 -12.40 -1.47 12.56
C VAL A 103 -11.36 -0.77 13.45
N LEU A 104 -10.69 0.25 12.89
CA LEU A 104 -9.55 0.93 13.50
C LEU A 104 -9.88 1.74 14.76
N GLU A 105 -11.15 2.03 15.03
CA GLU A 105 -11.60 2.79 16.20
C GLU A 105 -11.21 2.12 17.52
N HIS A 106 -11.03 0.80 17.52
CA HIS A 106 -10.61 0.03 18.68
C HIS A 106 -9.09 -0.03 18.87
N CYS A 107 -8.33 0.43 17.88
CA CYS A 107 -6.88 0.51 17.93
C CYS A 107 -6.47 1.88 18.48
N ASN A 108 -5.74 1.92 19.59
CA ASN A 108 -5.20 3.16 20.19
C ASN A 108 -4.06 3.76 19.33
N LEU A 109 -4.37 4.14 18.10
CA LEU A 109 -3.42 4.60 17.10
C LEU A 109 -3.21 6.12 17.20
N ASP A 110 -1.95 6.52 17.34
CA ASP A 110 -1.56 7.91 17.43
C ASP A 110 -1.85 8.67 16.13
N ARG A 111 -2.59 9.77 16.25
CA ARG A 111 -2.91 10.74 15.20
C ARG A 111 -2.50 12.16 15.60
N SER A 112 -1.62 12.30 16.58
CA SER A 112 -1.15 13.60 17.05
C SER A 112 -0.07 14.18 16.13
N PHE A 113 0.21 15.47 16.28
CA PHE A 113 1.36 16.13 15.68
C PHE A 113 2.49 16.39 16.71
N SER A 114 2.45 15.69 17.84
CA SER A 114 3.46 15.82 18.89
C SER A 114 4.84 15.40 18.39
N ALA A 115 5.92 16.01 18.90
CA ALA A 115 7.27 15.60 18.54
C ALA A 115 7.49 14.11 18.87
N ALA A 116 8.02 13.35 17.91
CA ALA A 116 8.22 11.91 17.99
C ALA A 116 9.29 11.49 16.98
N ASP A 117 9.71 10.23 17.02
CA ASP A 117 10.66 9.65 16.05
C ASP A 117 10.04 9.45 14.65
N ASP A 118 10.91 9.17 13.68
CA ASP A 118 10.55 9.01 12.28
C ASP A 118 9.58 7.84 12.05
N ASP A 119 9.71 6.74 12.81
CA ASP A 119 8.80 5.60 12.72
C ASP A 119 7.39 5.98 13.19
N THR A 120 7.27 6.74 14.27
CA THR A 120 5.98 7.25 14.77
C THR A 120 5.34 8.20 13.77
N TRP A 121 6.10 9.14 13.17
CA TRP A 121 5.60 10.03 12.13
C TRP A 121 5.14 9.30 10.87
N THR A 122 5.87 8.26 10.47
CA THR A 122 5.48 7.38 9.36
C THR A 122 4.21 6.61 9.70
N ASN A 123 4.12 6.02 10.90
CA ASN A 123 2.94 5.28 11.34
C ASN A 123 1.70 6.17 11.39
N ARG A 124 1.80 7.42 11.87
CA ARG A 124 0.69 8.41 11.83
C ARG A 124 0.17 8.63 10.41
N MET A 125 1.03 8.65 9.40
CA MET A 125 0.62 8.80 8.01
C MET A 125 0.05 7.51 7.42
N ILE A 126 0.55 6.34 7.81
CA ILE A 126 -0.03 5.05 7.43
C ILE A 126 -1.46 4.92 7.99
N VAL A 127 -1.67 5.29 9.25
CA VAL A 127 -3.00 5.31 9.89
C VAL A 127 -3.92 6.29 9.19
N HIS A 128 -3.44 7.48 8.87
CA HIS A 128 -4.22 8.44 8.08
C HIS A 128 -4.63 7.87 6.72
N CYS A 129 -3.71 7.23 6.00
CA CYS A 129 -4.02 6.58 4.74
C CYS A 129 -5.07 5.48 4.89
N ALA A 130 -5.03 4.74 6.00
CA ALA A 130 -6.04 3.73 6.33
C ALA A 130 -7.42 4.36 6.61
N ASP A 131 -7.47 5.49 7.33
CA ASP A 131 -8.70 6.26 7.54
C ASP A 131 -9.28 6.78 6.20
N VAL A 132 -8.40 7.20 5.28
CA VAL A 132 -8.80 7.60 3.91
C VAL A 132 -9.35 6.41 3.11
N ILE A 133 -8.70 5.24 3.13
CA ILE A 133 -9.19 4.01 2.49
C ILE A 133 -10.60 3.67 3.01
N ASN A 134 -10.77 3.66 4.33
CA ASN A 134 -12.07 3.39 4.96
C ASN A 134 -13.14 4.39 4.52
N HIS A 135 -12.81 5.68 4.49
CA HIS A 135 -13.75 6.70 4.03
C HIS A 135 -14.11 6.52 2.56
N CYS A 136 -13.14 6.29 1.67
CA CYS A 136 -13.37 6.18 0.23
C CYS A 136 -14.13 4.91 -0.17
N PHE A 137 -13.98 3.82 0.58
CA PHE A 137 -14.57 2.51 0.25
C PHE A 137 -15.71 2.09 1.19
N GLN A 138 -16.19 2.98 2.06
CA GLN A 138 -17.39 2.71 2.84
C GLN A 138 -18.64 2.56 1.95
N ASN A 139 -19.61 1.80 2.44
CA ASN A 139 -20.94 1.75 1.83
C ASN A 139 -21.70 3.05 2.15
N GLY A 140 -22.30 3.66 1.12
CA GLY A 140 -23.18 4.84 1.28
C GLY A 140 -22.58 6.14 0.75
N SER A 141 -23.19 7.27 1.09
CA SER A 141 -22.71 8.58 0.63
C SER A 141 -21.53 9.06 1.47
N LEU A 142 -20.50 9.56 0.79
CA LEU A 142 -19.32 10.15 1.44
C LEU A 142 -19.70 11.42 2.21
N SER A 143 -19.35 11.46 3.49
CA SER A 143 -19.50 12.63 4.35
C SER A 143 -18.53 13.74 3.91
N GLN A 144 -19.08 14.89 3.46
CA GLN A 144 -18.28 16.07 3.11
C GLN A 144 -17.41 16.55 4.28
N THR A 145 -17.95 16.49 5.50
CA THR A 145 -17.25 16.91 6.72
C THR A 145 -16.06 16.00 7.01
N THR A 146 -16.25 14.68 6.89
CA THR A 146 -15.18 13.70 7.10
C THR A 146 -14.12 13.82 6.01
N TYR A 147 -14.54 13.99 4.75
CA TYR A 147 -13.64 14.25 3.63
C TYR A 147 -12.74 15.46 3.88
N GLN A 148 -13.32 16.58 4.32
CA GLN A 148 -12.57 17.79 4.62
C GLN A 148 -11.60 17.58 5.78
N ALA A 149 -12.03 16.92 6.87
CA ALA A 149 -11.17 16.63 8.01
C ALA A 149 -9.96 15.75 7.62
N LEU A 150 -10.17 14.75 6.75
CA LEU A 150 -9.08 13.91 6.23
C LEU A 150 -8.11 14.73 5.37
N ARG A 151 -8.62 15.59 4.48
CA ARG A 151 -7.75 16.49 3.71
C ARG A 151 -6.93 17.39 4.62
N ASP A 152 -7.57 18.05 5.58
CA ASP A 152 -6.92 18.98 6.50
C ASP A 152 -5.85 18.29 7.33
N TYR A 153 -6.10 17.05 7.78
CA TYR A 153 -5.09 16.25 8.48
C TYR A 153 -3.87 15.98 7.60
N GLY A 154 -4.06 15.58 6.33
CA GLY A 154 -2.96 15.30 5.42
C GLY A 154 -2.08 16.54 5.18
N GLU A 155 -2.70 17.70 4.95
CA GLU A 155 -1.98 18.98 4.81
C GLU A 155 -1.26 19.37 6.09
N ALA A 156 -1.91 19.20 7.25
CA ALA A 156 -1.30 19.47 8.55
C ALA A 156 -0.11 18.55 8.81
N TRP A 157 -0.20 17.25 8.49
CA TRP A 157 0.93 16.34 8.60
C TRP A 157 2.10 16.79 7.73
N MET A 158 1.84 17.18 6.48
CA MET A 158 2.89 17.66 5.56
C MET A 158 3.59 18.91 6.09
N ALA A 159 2.86 19.81 6.75
CA ALA A 159 3.41 21.01 7.36
C ALA A 159 4.21 20.75 8.65
N HIS A 160 3.83 19.74 9.44
CA HIS A 160 4.43 19.46 10.75
C HIS A 160 5.49 18.36 10.74
N LYS A 161 5.59 17.57 9.67
CA LYS A 161 6.53 16.45 9.58
C LYS A 161 7.97 16.91 9.90
N PRO A 162 8.79 16.06 10.55
CA PRO A 162 10.18 16.38 10.84
C PRO A 162 10.99 16.65 9.56
N ARG A 163 12.11 17.36 9.71
CA ARG A 163 13.02 17.68 8.58
C ARG A 163 13.64 16.44 7.93
N SER A 164 13.73 15.31 8.64
CA SER A 164 14.15 14.00 8.10
C SER A 164 13.28 13.54 6.93
N PHE A 165 12.03 14.00 6.84
CA PHE A 165 11.12 13.71 5.73
C PHE A 165 11.37 14.55 4.47
N ASN A 166 12.37 15.42 4.47
CA ASN A 166 12.79 16.10 3.25
C ASN A 166 13.68 15.18 2.41
N PRO A 167 13.57 15.22 1.07
CA PRO A 167 14.50 14.52 0.21
C PRO A 167 15.95 14.89 0.49
N ILE A 168 16.84 13.89 0.48
CA ILE A 168 18.29 14.09 0.47
C ILE A 168 18.75 14.50 -0.92
N PHE A 169 18.14 13.90 -1.94
CA PHE A 169 18.47 14.16 -3.33
C PHE A 169 17.23 13.96 -4.21
N GLN A 170 17.11 14.81 -5.23
CA GLN A 170 16.12 14.71 -6.30
C GLN A 170 16.86 14.77 -7.63
N SER A 171 16.62 13.80 -8.52
CA SER A 171 17.25 13.79 -9.85
C SER A 171 16.61 14.84 -10.75
N GLN A 172 17.31 15.25 -11.81
CA GLN A 172 16.66 15.97 -12.91
C GLN A 172 16.33 14.96 -14.01
N PRO A 173 15.04 14.66 -14.28
CA PRO A 173 14.66 13.70 -15.32
C PRO A 173 15.15 14.15 -16.69
N SER A 174 15.83 13.27 -17.42
CA SER A 174 16.26 13.58 -18.80
C SER A 174 15.12 13.57 -19.82
N GLY A 175 13.92 13.11 -19.42
CA GLY A 175 12.75 13.00 -20.30
C GLY A 175 12.86 11.84 -21.30
N LYS A 176 13.85 10.96 -21.14
CA LYS A 176 14.05 9.76 -21.94
C LYS A 176 13.44 8.54 -21.25
N LYS A 177 13.18 7.50 -22.04
CA LYS A 177 12.78 6.18 -21.53
C LYS A 177 13.79 5.69 -20.48
N GLY A 178 13.31 5.21 -19.34
CA GLY A 178 14.06 4.84 -18.14
C GLY A 178 14.39 6.00 -17.18
N ASP A 179 14.04 7.23 -17.53
CA ASP A 179 14.40 8.43 -16.77
C ASP A 179 13.39 9.59 -16.97
N LEU A 180 12.11 9.24 -16.86
CA LEU A 180 11.00 10.19 -16.99
C LEU A 180 10.58 10.85 -15.67
N PHE A 181 10.63 10.10 -14.57
CA PHE A 181 10.17 10.57 -13.27
C PHE A 181 11.33 11.12 -12.44
N GLU A 182 11.05 12.14 -11.64
CA GLU A 182 12.01 12.69 -10.67
C GLU A 182 12.27 11.65 -9.57
N LYS A 183 13.40 10.96 -9.68
CA LYS A 183 13.85 10.01 -8.67
C LYS A 183 14.15 10.77 -7.40
N THR A 184 13.62 10.30 -6.27
CA THR A 184 13.72 11.01 -4.98
C THR A 184 14.28 10.08 -3.92
N TRP A 185 15.40 10.48 -3.30
CA TRP A 185 16.08 9.72 -2.25
C TRP A 185 15.78 10.32 -0.89
N TYR A 186 15.39 9.49 0.07
CA TYR A 186 15.19 9.86 1.47
C TYR A 186 16.26 9.24 2.36
N ALA A 187 16.33 9.71 3.61
CA ALA A 187 17.27 9.20 4.61
C ALA A 187 17.09 7.72 4.96
N GLY A 188 15.90 7.16 4.71
CA GLY A 188 15.65 5.74 4.87
C GLY A 188 14.27 5.32 4.40
N ASP A 189 14.07 4.01 4.31
CA ASP A 189 12.82 3.40 3.83
C ASP A 189 11.62 3.75 4.72
N THR A 190 11.79 3.92 6.03
CA THR A 190 10.72 4.39 6.93
C THR A 190 10.17 5.74 6.47
N ILE A 191 11.05 6.69 6.14
CA ILE A 191 10.66 8.02 5.68
C ILE A 191 9.95 7.93 4.33
N ALA A 192 10.54 7.22 3.37
CA ALA A 192 9.98 7.03 2.05
C ALA A 192 8.56 6.41 2.12
N LYS A 193 8.36 5.42 3.00
CA LYS A 193 7.03 4.83 3.26
C LYS A 193 6.02 5.86 3.72
N GLY A 194 6.38 6.71 4.70
CA GLY A 194 5.48 7.76 5.20
C GLY A 194 5.06 8.71 4.08
N VAL A 195 6.02 9.17 3.26
CA VAL A 195 5.71 10.06 2.13
C VAL A 195 4.88 9.37 1.03
N GLN A 196 5.11 8.08 0.76
CA GLN A 196 4.26 7.34 -0.17
C GLN A 196 2.81 7.21 0.31
N HIS A 197 2.59 6.93 1.59
CA HIS A 197 1.24 6.82 2.14
C HIS A 197 0.52 8.18 2.12
N TYR A 198 1.26 9.29 2.27
CA TYR A 198 0.71 10.63 2.03
C TYR A 198 0.22 10.78 0.58
N HIS A 199 1.05 10.44 -0.42
CA HIS A 199 0.64 10.55 -1.82
C HIS A 199 -0.50 9.59 -2.20
N LEU A 200 -0.53 8.39 -1.66
CA LEU A 200 -1.63 7.45 -1.85
C LEU A 200 -2.94 8.00 -1.25
N SER A 201 -2.87 8.60 -0.06
CA SER A 201 -4.02 9.29 0.57
C SER A 201 -4.53 10.43 -0.32
N LYS A 202 -3.64 11.23 -0.89
CA LYS A 202 -3.99 12.30 -1.83
C LYS A 202 -4.65 11.77 -3.09
N ILE A 203 -4.12 10.68 -3.68
CA ILE A 203 -4.73 10.03 -4.86
C ILE A 203 -6.18 9.64 -4.57
N LEU A 204 -6.44 8.97 -3.45
CA LEU A 204 -7.79 8.54 -3.06
C LEU A 204 -8.71 9.74 -2.79
N LEU A 205 -8.26 10.74 -2.03
CA LEU A 205 -9.07 11.93 -1.74
C LEU A 205 -9.37 12.76 -2.99
N VAL A 206 -8.44 12.85 -3.94
CA VAL A 206 -8.68 13.56 -5.21
C VAL A 206 -9.66 12.77 -6.07
N ALA A 207 -9.50 11.44 -6.16
CA ALA A 207 -10.39 10.58 -6.94
C ALA A 207 -11.83 10.53 -6.40
N HIS A 208 -11.99 10.61 -5.08
CA HIS A 208 -13.27 10.57 -4.38
C HIS A 208 -13.78 11.95 -3.93
N ASP A 209 -13.31 13.05 -4.54
CA ASP A 209 -13.74 14.40 -4.15
C ASP A 209 -15.26 14.58 -4.37
N PRO A 210 -16.05 14.75 -3.29
CA PRO A 210 -17.50 14.92 -3.36
C PRO A 210 -17.94 16.21 -4.10
N ASN A 211 -17.04 17.18 -4.28
CA ASN A 211 -17.32 18.45 -4.93
C ASN A 211 -17.17 18.41 -6.46
N ILE A 212 -16.67 17.31 -7.02
CA ILE A 212 -16.50 17.18 -8.48
C ILE A 212 -17.87 16.85 -9.09
N PRO A 213 -18.47 17.77 -9.88
CA PRO A 213 -19.80 17.54 -10.45
C PRO A 213 -19.76 16.37 -11.44
N ARG A 214 -20.73 15.45 -11.34
CA ARG A 214 -20.84 14.28 -12.24
C ARG A 214 -21.07 14.64 -13.72
N LEU A 215 -21.44 15.88 -14.02
CA LEU A 215 -21.74 16.36 -15.37
C LEU A 215 -21.18 17.78 -15.57
N GLY A 216 -20.56 18.02 -16.74
CA GLY A 216 -20.55 19.34 -17.36
C GLY A 216 -19.32 20.25 -17.22
N LEU A 217 -18.18 19.82 -16.65
CA LEU A 217 -16.97 20.68 -16.60
C LEU A 217 -15.68 19.90 -16.89
N HIS A 218 -15.35 19.73 -18.18
CA HIS A 218 -14.11 19.10 -18.65
C HIS A 218 -12.84 19.66 -17.98
N ARG A 219 -12.84 20.95 -17.62
CA ARG A 219 -11.71 21.60 -16.95
C ARG A 219 -11.43 21.03 -15.55
N LYS A 220 -12.44 20.84 -14.71
CA LYS A 220 -12.25 20.29 -13.35
C LYS A 220 -11.78 18.84 -13.40
N ALA A 221 -12.36 18.04 -14.31
CA ALA A 221 -11.91 16.66 -14.54
C ALA A 221 -10.47 16.59 -15.05
N PHE A 222 -10.06 17.54 -15.92
CA PHE A 222 -8.68 17.65 -16.40
C PHE A 222 -7.70 18.05 -15.29
N GLU A 223 -8.06 19.03 -14.45
CA GLU A 223 -7.26 19.46 -13.29
C GLU A 223 -7.10 18.30 -12.29
N GLN A 224 -8.18 17.57 -11.99
CA GLN A 224 -8.15 16.36 -11.17
C GLN A 224 -7.19 15.30 -11.76
N ALA A 225 -7.31 15.01 -13.07
CA ALA A 225 -6.43 14.05 -13.74
C ALA A 225 -4.95 14.48 -13.73
N ASN A 226 -4.66 15.78 -13.78
CA ASN A 226 -3.28 16.29 -13.62
C ASN A 226 -2.75 16.06 -12.21
N GLU A 227 -3.55 16.34 -11.19
CA GLU A 227 -3.17 16.15 -9.79
C GLU A 227 -2.91 14.66 -9.49
N LEU A 228 -3.81 13.77 -9.92
CA LEU A 228 -3.64 12.32 -9.80
C LEU A 228 -2.34 11.84 -10.46
N ARG A 229 -2.10 12.25 -11.71
CA ARG A 229 -0.85 11.92 -12.42
C ARG A 229 0.38 12.44 -11.69
N SER A 230 0.32 13.65 -11.14
CA SER A 230 1.44 14.23 -10.38
C SER A 230 1.81 13.36 -9.18
N HIS A 231 0.84 12.93 -8.38
CA HIS A 231 1.08 12.05 -7.25
C HIS A 231 1.58 10.66 -7.67
N ALA A 232 1.03 10.07 -8.73
CA ALA A 232 1.53 8.81 -9.27
C ALA A 232 2.98 8.91 -9.74
N ARG A 233 3.36 10.00 -10.43
CA ARG A 233 4.76 10.26 -10.83
C ARG A 233 5.67 10.35 -9.61
N THR A 234 5.24 11.03 -8.56
CA THR A 234 6.02 11.09 -7.30
C THR A 234 6.19 9.70 -6.71
N LEU A 235 5.14 8.88 -6.60
CA LEU A 235 5.26 7.50 -6.12
C LEU A 235 6.26 6.68 -6.95
N CYS A 236 6.23 6.82 -8.27
CA CYS A 236 7.18 6.17 -9.18
C CYS A 236 8.62 6.64 -8.92
N GLY A 237 8.82 7.95 -8.79
CA GLY A 237 10.11 8.56 -8.47
C GLY A 237 10.68 8.11 -7.13
N ILE A 238 9.84 7.93 -6.10
CA ILE A 238 10.26 7.42 -4.79
C ILE A 238 10.72 5.96 -4.92
N ALA A 239 9.97 5.10 -5.62
CA ALA A 239 10.34 3.70 -5.80
C ALA A 239 11.66 3.54 -6.59
N GLN A 240 11.86 4.37 -7.62
CA GLN A 240 13.09 4.38 -8.41
C GLN A 240 14.27 5.09 -7.71
N GLY A 241 14.01 5.91 -6.68
CA GLY A 241 14.96 6.70 -5.92
C GLY A 241 15.76 5.93 -4.85
N GLY A 242 16.19 4.71 -5.16
CA GLY A 242 17.11 3.93 -4.33
C GLY A 242 16.48 3.05 -3.24
N CYS A 243 15.16 3.07 -3.06
CA CYS A 243 14.45 2.17 -2.16
C CYS A 243 14.27 0.77 -2.77
N LYS A 244 14.72 -0.28 -2.08
CA LYS A 244 14.66 -1.67 -2.57
C LYS A 244 13.63 -2.56 -1.85
N THR A 245 12.96 -2.03 -0.84
CA THR A 245 11.98 -2.81 -0.08
C THR A 245 10.71 -3.04 -0.90
N ALA A 246 10.24 -4.29 -0.96
CA ALA A 246 9.03 -4.69 -1.69
C ALA A 246 7.80 -3.83 -1.35
N ALA A 247 7.65 -3.42 -0.09
CA ALA A 247 6.54 -2.57 0.36
C ALA A 247 6.47 -1.22 -0.39
N ILE A 248 7.62 -0.58 -0.67
CA ILE A 248 7.66 0.68 -1.42
C ILE A 248 7.11 0.49 -2.83
N TRP A 249 7.52 -0.60 -3.48
CA TRP A 249 7.10 -0.94 -4.84
C TRP A 249 5.62 -1.32 -4.89
N VAL A 250 5.13 -2.10 -3.92
CA VAL A 250 3.70 -2.46 -3.79
C VAL A 250 2.83 -1.20 -3.63
N THR A 251 3.20 -0.27 -2.75
CA THR A 251 2.48 0.99 -2.58
C THR A 251 2.49 1.84 -3.85
N THR A 252 3.59 1.87 -4.59
CA THR A 252 3.64 2.52 -5.91
C THR A 252 2.70 1.84 -6.90
N CYS A 253 2.68 0.50 -6.95
CA CYS A 253 1.75 -0.24 -7.81
C CYS A 253 0.29 0.05 -7.47
N MET A 254 -0.07 0.25 -6.20
CA MET A 254 -1.42 0.69 -5.80
C MET A 254 -1.77 2.06 -6.39
N GLY A 255 -0.86 3.03 -6.34
CA GLY A 255 -1.07 4.33 -6.98
C GLY A 255 -1.23 4.24 -8.50
N ILE A 256 -0.40 3.40 -9.14
CA ILE A 256 -0.46 3.13 -10.59
C ILE A 256 -1.77 2.43 -10.97
N SER A 257 -2.22 1.42 -10.21
CA SER A 257 -3.46 0.72 -10.53
C SER A 257 -4.68 1.62 -10.42
N TRP A 258 -4.64 2.63 -9.54
CA TRP A 258 -5.74 3.56 -9.32
C TRP A 258 -5.90 4.65 -10.39
N CYS A 259 -4.80 5.22 -10.85
CA CYS A 259 -4.84 6.38 -11.76
C CYS A 259 -3.92 6.28 -12.97
N GLY A 260 -3.32 5.11 -13.21
CA GLY A 260 -2.47 4.83 -14.36
C GLY A 260 -3.22 4.97 -15.68
N ASP A 261 -4.51 4.66 -15.71
CA ASP A 261 -5.39 4.82 -16.87
C ASP A 261 -5.55 6.30 -17.31
N ARG A 262 -5.26 7.26 -16.43
CA ARG A 262 -5.26 8.70 -16.75
C ARG A 262 -4.01 9.16 -17.50
N PHE A 263 -2.98 8.32 -17.64
CA PHE A 263 -1.77 8.66 -18.40
C PHE A 263 -2.01 8.52 -19.91
N VAL A 264 -1.64 9.56 -20.67
CA VAL A 264 -1.89 9.66 -22.11
C VAL A 264 -0.61 9.44 -22.94
N SER A 265 0.54 9.80 -22.37
CA SER A 265 1.82 9.70 -23.08
C SER A 265 2.30 8.25 -23.13
N ARG A 266 2.51 7.71 -24.34
CA ARG A 266 2.98 6.34 -24.55
C ARG A 266 4.25 6.01 -23.77
N ILE A 267 5.20 6.95 -23.72
CA ILE A 267 6.48 6.75 -23.03
C ILE A 267 6.28 6.67 -21.50
N GLU A 268 5.34 7.44 -20.93
CA GLU A 268 5.00 7.35 -19.51
C GLU A 268 4.27 6.04 -19.20
N GLN A 269 3.30 5.66 -20.03
CA GLN A 269 2.59 4.39 -19.91
C GLN A 269 3.55 3.19 -19.92
N GLU A 270 4.57 3.21 -20.80
CA GLU A 270 5.62 2.20 -20.83
C GLU A 270 6.47 2.16 -19.55
N GLU A 271 6.80 3.32 -18.96
CA GLU A 271 7.50 3.37 -17.67
C GLU A 271 6.64 2.82 -16.52
N LEU A 272 5.34 3.12 -16.50
CA LEU A 272 4.42 2.55 -15.50
C LEU A 272 4.37 1.02 -15.60
N LEU A 273 4.31 0.49 -16.83
CA LEU A 273 4.37 -0.96 -17.04
C LEU A 273 5.71 -1.56 -16.61
N GLU A 274 6.84 -0.88 -16.83
CA GLU A 274 8.12 -1.38 -16.33
C GLU A 274 8.16 -1.43 -14.81
N ILE A 275 7.60 -0.46 -14.10
CA ILE A 275 7.49 -0.52 -12.63
C ILE A 275 6.67 -1.73 -12.19
N LEU A 276 5.52 -1.99 -12.85
CA LEU A 276 4.70 -3.16 -12.56
C LEU A 276 5.46 -4.47 -12.84
N ARG A 277 6.13 -4.58 -14.00
CA ARG A 277 6.95 -5.75 -14.38
C ARG A 277 8.15 -5.96 -13.48
N TYR A 278 8.80 -4.88 -13.05
CA TYR A 278 9.90 -4.94 -12.09
C TYR A 278 9.39 -5.50 -10.76
N THR A 279 8.25 -5.00 -10.28
CA THR A 279 7.63 -5.46 -9.03
C THR A 279 7.23 -6.94 -9.10
N ASP A 280 6.69 -7.38 -10.24
CA ASP A 280 6.36 -8.79 -10.50
C ASP A 280 7.62 -9.68 -10.50
N ARG A 281 8.66 -9.30 -11.25
CA ARG A 281 9.90 -10.08 -11.37
C ARG A 281 10.76 -10.11 -10.11
N VAL A 282 10.86 -9.00 -9.39
CA VAL A 282 11.83 -8.82 -8.29
C VAL A 282 11.18 -9.04 -6.92
N HIS A 283 9.89 -8.73 -6.77
CA HIS A 283 9.18 -8.85 -5.50
C HIS A 283 8.11 -9.95 -5.50
N ALA A 284 7.99 -10.71 -6.60
CA ALA A 284 7.00 -11.76 -6.79
C ALA A 284 5.59 -11.30 -6.43
N ARG A 285 5.20 -10.10 -6.89
CA ARG A 285 3.86 -9.56 -6.67
C ARG A 285 3.09 -9.57 -7.97
N HIS A 286 1.92 -10.21 -7.97
CA HIS A 286 1.12 -10.41 -9.17
C HIS A 286 0.50 -9.11 -9.69
N THR A 287 1.23 -8.43 -10.57
CA THR A 287 0.76 -7.19 -11.21
C THR A 287 0.16 -7.42 -12.60
N LEU A 288 0.14 -8.66 -13.10
CA LEU A 288 -0.30 -9.02 -14.44
C LEU A 288 -1.72 -8.53 -14.78
N SER A 289 -2.67 -8.66 -13.83
CA SER A 289 -4.03 -8.15 -14.00
C SER A 289 -4.06 -6.64 -14.17
N THR A 290 -3.29 -5.91 -13.37
CA THR A 290 -3.15 -4.45 -13.48
C THR A 290 -2.51 -4.06 -14.82
N GLN A 291 -1.45 -4.76 -15.23
CA GLN A 291 -0.80 -4.53 -16.53
C GLN A 291 -1.77 -4.70 -17.70
N LYS A 292 -2.59 -5.77 -17.68
CA LYS A 292 -3.61 -6.02 -18.70
C LYS A 292 -4.67 -4.92 -18.72
N ASN A 293 -5.26 -4.61 -17.56
CA ASN A 293 -6.30 -3.58 -17.43
C ASN A 293 -5.82 -2.21 -17.92
N LEU A 294 -4.57 -1.84 -17.61
CA LEU A 294 -4.00 -0.57 -18.07
C LEU A 294 -3.77 -0.54 -19.58
N LYS A 295 -3.23 -1.62 -20.17
CA LYS A 295 -3.10 -1.72 -21.63
C LYS A 295 -4.46 -1.58 -22.32
N GLU A 296 -5.49 -2.24 -21.80
CA GLU A 296 -6.87 -2.10 -22.29
C GLU A 296 -7.39 -0.67 -22.15
N ALA A 297 -7.20 -0.03 -20.99
CA ALA A 297 -7.64 1.35 -20.75
C ALA A 297 -6.90 2.40 -21.61
N TRP A 298 -5.70 2.09 -22.10
CA TRP A 298 -4.94 2.93 -23.01
C TRP A 298 -5.17 2.61 -24.50
N ASP A 299 -6.10 1.70 -24.80
CA ASP A 299 -6.39 1.22 -26.16
C ASP A 299 -5.15 0.62 -26.87
N TRP A 300 -4.28 -0.06 -26.12
CA TRP A 300 -3.13 -0.74 -26.72
C TRP A 300 -3.59 -2.02 -27.44
N PRO A 301 -2.98 -2.36 -28.59
CA PRO A 301 -3.25 -3.63 -29.25
C PRO A 301 -2.92 -4.80 -28.32
N ALA A 302 -3.76 -5.83 -28.32
CA ALA A 302 -3.46 -7.08 -27.63
C ALA A 302 -2.13 -7.65 -28.17
N ASP A 303 -1.27 -8.12 -27.26
CA ASP A 303 -0.06 -8.82 -27.65
C ASP A 303 -0.49 -10.14 -28.35
N THR A 304 -0.44 -10.17 -29.68
CA THR A 304 -0.67 -11.36 -30.52
C THR A 304 0.48 -12.35 -30.42
#